data_AF-C4QY14-F1
#
_entry.id   AF-C4QY14-F1
#
_cell.length_a   1.000
_cell.length_b   1.000
_cell.length_c   1.000
_cell.angle_alpha   90.00
_cell.angle_beta   90.00
_cell.angle_gamma   90.00
#
_symmetry.space_group_name_H-M   'P 1'
#
loop_
_entity.id
_entity.type
_entity.pdbx_description
1 polymer ?
#
loop_
_entity_poly.entity_id
_entity_poly.type
_entity_poly.pdbx_seq_one_letter_code
_entity_poly.pdbx_strand_id
1 'polypeptide(L)'
;MSTTIDKHLHDAKCTHKPLELINEKPIDYSADGLFGYGKIQLTTYTEDPEVKPIPLAWGHSNPLSRGPITPSRYGNGMYKHNAIGAHAGPYSIYHALAVGSKQLKLNHKADYTNAQPPVDFPQQPQWSGLEKIVAMDPFGHLAPWLFSDVSEKEGVEIRPTISITKANLQLTELKEEVAKGNLKVDGEVCVNSNGDLHITKLAVDPVWYLPGVAKRFGISEGTLRRALFEDTNGMYPELITRPDIKVFLPPIGGLTVYIMGDPKFVSDPSKKLALRVHDECSGSDVFGSDICTCRPYLIFGIVEAAKEAQNGGSGMVIYFRKEGRALGEVTKYLVYNARKRGGDTAAEYFHRTECIAGVKDMRFQALMPDILHFLGVTKIDRMLSMSNMKYDAIVDQGITIKERVPIPDEMIPPDSRVEIDAKIAAGYFTTGKVMTQDELKNVQGRTWEI
;
A
#
# COMPACT_ATOMS: atom_id res chain seq x y z
N MET A 1 -1.09 -12.46 26.57
CA MET A 1 -0.74 -13.89 26.58
C MET A 1 0.00 -14.16 25.29
N SER A 2 1.26 -14.58 25.36
CA SER A 2 2.07 -14.95 24.20
C SER A 2 1.45 -16.20 23.56
N THR A 3 0.74 -16.06 22.46
CA THR A 3 0.36 -17.20 21.61
C THR A 3 1.60 -17.65 20.86
N THR A 4 2.35 -18.57 21.46
CA THR A 4 3.42 -19.27 20.79
C THR A 4 2.81 -20.06 19.63
N ILE A 5 2.99 -19.58 18.40
CA ILE A 5 2.68 -20.36 17.20
C ILE A 5 3.61 -21.58 17.26
N ASP A 6 3.02 -22.77 17.39
CA ASP A 6 3.72 -24.02 17.62
C ASP A 6 4.76 -24.30 16.52
N LYS A 7 6.00 -24.60 16.92
CA LYS A 7 7.14 -24.90 16.03
C LYS A 7 7.02 -26.26 15.29
N HIS A 8 5.86 -26.92 15.34
CA HIS A 8 5.68 -28.31 14.88
C HIS A 8 4.96 -28.50 13.53
N LEU A 9 4.71 -27.46 12.73
CA LEU A 9 3.88 -27.58 11.52
C LEU A 9 4.61 -27.77 10.18
N HIS A 10 5.95 -27.80 10.15
CA HIS A 10 6.71 -27.90 8.90
C HIS A 10 6.53 -29.21 8.09
N ASP A 11 5.85 -30.23 8.62
CA ASP A 11 5.61 -31.51 7.93
C ASP A 11 4.26 -31.62 7.20
N ALA A 12 3.39 -30.61 7.26
CA ALA A 12 2.09 -30.65 6.57
C ALA A 12 2.24 -30.38 5.06
N LYS A 13 1.88 -31.34 4.20
CA LYS A 13 1.81 -31.13 2.74
C LYS A 13 0.51 -30.38 2.38
N CYS A 14 0.58 -29.50 1.38
CA CYS A 14 -0.62 -28.93 0.75
C CYS A 14 -1.60 -30.05 0.42
N THR A 15 -2.84 -29.92 0.90
CA THR A 15 -3.85 -30.99 0.78
C THR A 15 -4.72 -30.82 -0.46
N HIS A 16 -4.63 -29.68 -1.14
CA HIS A 16 -5.36 -29.42 -2.38
C HIS A 16 -4.77 -30.21 -3.55
N LYS A 17 -5.64 -30.99 -4.20
CA LYS A 17 -5.35 -31.47 -5.56
C LYS A 17 -5.29 -30.26 -6.51
N PRO A 18 -4.34 -30.22 -7.46
CA PRO A 18 -4.32 -29.17 -8.49
C PRO A 18 -5.70 -29.04 -9.14
N LEU A 19 -6.16 -27.79 -9.34
CA LEU A 19 -7.33 -27.55 -10.17
C LEU A 19 -7.02 -28.06 -11.58
N GLU A 20 -7.77 -29.03 -12.07
CA GLU A 20 -7.77 -29.36 -13.49
C GLU A 20 -8.27 -28.13 -14.23
N LEU A 21 -7.36 -27.44 -14.91
CA LEU A 21 -7.68 -26.31 -15.78
C LEU A 21 -8.51 -26.86 -16.94
N ILE A 22 -9.82 -26.62 -16.93
CA ILE A 22 -10.70 -26.98 -18.04
C ILE A 22 -10.44 -25.98 -19.17
N ASN A 23 -9.45 -26.25 -20.02
CA ASN A 23 -9.27 -25.51 -21.27
C ASN A 23 -8.91 -26.47 -22.42
N GLU A 24 -9.88 -27.32 -22.78
CA GLU A 24 -9.95 -27.91 -24.14
C GLU A 24 -11.40 -27.95 -24.68
N LYS A 25 -12.40 -27.45 -23.95
CA LYS A 25 -13.78 -27.41 -24.42
C LYS A 25 -14.28 -25.97 -24.53
N PRO A 26 -15.14 -25.65 -25.53
CA PRO A 26 -15.65 -24.30 -25.72
C PRO A 26 -16.25 -23.77 -24.41
N ILE A 27 -15.99 -22.49 -24.11
CA ILE A 27 -16.71 -21.78 -23.06
C ILE A 27 -18.19 -21.86 -23.45
N ASP A 28 -18.97 -22.61 -22.69
CA ASP A 28 -20.42 -22.58 -22.79
C ASP A 28 -20.86 -21.13 -22.52
N TYR A 29 -21.25 -20.43 -23.57
CA TYR A 29 -21.70 -19.03 -23.55
C TYR A 29 -23.07 -18.87 -22.89
N SER A 30 -23.75 -19.96 -22.54
CA SER A 30 -24.94 -19.85 -21.70
C SER A 30 -24.52 -19.41 -20.29
N ALA A 31 -25.12 -18.33 -19.80
CA ALA A 31 -24.95 -17.83 -18.43
C ALA A 31 -25.51 -18.83 -17.38
N ASP A 32 -26.12 -19.90 -17.86
CA ASP A 32 -26.97 -20.84 -17.16
C ASP A 32 -26.12 -21.70 -16.22
N GLY A 33 -26.27 -21.44 -14.91
CA GLY A 33 -25.83 -22.35 -13.86
C GLY A 33 -24.55 -21.98 -13.12
N LEU A 34 -23.77 -20.96 -13.52
CA LEU A 34 -22.55 -20.59 -12.77
C LEU A 34 -22.85 -19.95 -11.42
N PHE A 35 -23.79 -19.01 -11.39
CA PHE A 35 -24.21 -18.29 -10.18
C PHE A 35 -25.56 -18.78 -9.61
N GLY A 36 -26.14 -19.83 -10.22
CA GLY A 36 -27.50 -20.29 -9.96
C GLY A 36 -28.55 -19.30 -10.47
N TYR A 37 -29.64 -19.81 -11.05
CA TYR A 37 -30.77 -18.96 -11.43
C TYR A 37 -31.47 -18.43 -10.18
N GLY A 38 -31.26 -17.16 -9.85
CA GLY A 38 -31.91 -16.46 -8.74
C GLY A 38 -31.96 -14.96 -9.00
N LYS A 39 -32.89 -14.25 -8.33
CA LYS A 39 -32.91 -12.78 -8.33
C LYS A 39 -31.54 -12.29 -7.85
N ILE A 40 -30.88 -11.43 -8.63
CA ILE A 40 -29.64 -10.78 -8.20
C ILE A 40 -30.01 -9.78 -7.11
N GLN A 41 -29.53 -10.03 -5.89
CA GLN A 41 -29.65 -9.08 -4.79
C GLN A 41 -28.57 -8.00 -4.98
N LEU A 42 -29.00 -6.78 -5.32
CA LEU A 42 -28.07 -5.67 -5.57
C LEU A 42 -27.41 -5.16 -4.28
N THR A 43 -28.12 -5.25 -3.15
CA THR A 43 -27.65 -4.76 -1.85
C THR A 43 -28.49 -5.35 -0.72
N THR A 44 -28.02 -5.19 0.51
CA THR A 44 -28.78 -5.45 1.74
C THR A 44 -29.05 -4.15 2.49
N TYR A 45 -30.05 -4.15 3.36
CA TYR A 45 -30.37 -3.04 4.25
C TYR A 45 -30.16 -3.45 5.70
N THR A 46 -29.86 -2.48 6.57
CA THR A 46 -29.64 -2.73 8.01
C THR A 46 -30.86 -3.38 8.67
N GLU A 47 -32.07 -3.11 8.17
CA GLU A 47 -33.34 -3.60 8.72
C GLU A 47 -33.76 -4.98 8.17
N ASP A 48 -33.03 -5.53 7.19
CA ASP A 48 -33.37 -6.83 6.61
C ASP A 48 -33.25 -7.94 7.69
N PRO A 49 -34.31 -8.72 7.98
CA PRO A 49 -34.29 -9.70 9.07
C PRO A 49 -33.23 -10.81 8.95
N GLU A 50 -32.79 -11.08 7.72
CA GLU A 50 -31.78 -12.10 7.39
C GLU A 50 -30.36 -11.59 7.62
N VAL A 51 -30.15 -10.26 7.64
CA VAL A 51 -28.84 -9.63 7.83
C VAL A 51 -28.40 -9.77 9.28
N LYS A 52 -27.36 -10.57 9.48
CA LYS A 52 -26.74 -10.87 10.77
C LYS A 52 -25.21 -10.79 10.61
N PRO A 53 -24.64 -9.56 10.54
CA PRO A 53 -23.22 -9.37 10.32
C PRO A 53 -22.38 -10.03 11.42
N ILE A 54 -21.24 -10.60 11.04
CA ILE A 54 -20.26 -11.07 12.01
C ILE A 54 -19.77 -9.87 12.82
N PRO A 55 -19.80 -9.92 14.16
CA PRO A 55 -19.38 -8.80 14.99
C PRO A 55 -17.96 -8.32 14.66
N LEU A 56 -17.80 -7.01 14.53
CA LEU A 56 -16.51 -6.36 14.33
C LEU A 56 -16.40 -5.12 15.22
N ALA A 57 -15.65 -5.24 16.31
CA ALA A 57 -15.31 -4.14 17.20
C ALA A 57 -13.95 -3.56 16.81
N TRP A 58 -13.92 -2.69 15.78
CA TRP A 58 -12.69 -2.03 15.32
C TRP A 58 -11.94 -1.39 16.50
N GLY A 59 -10.61 -1.55 16.54
CA GLY A 59 -9.77 -1.02 17.60
C GLY A 59 -9.74 -1.81 18.90
N HIS A 60 -10.47 -2.92 19.02
CA HIS A 60 -10.34 -3.79 20.19
C HIS A 60 -8.96 -4.51 20.18
N SER A 61 -8.28 -4.53 21.32
CA SER A 61 -6.91 -5.05 21.43
C SER A 61 -6.84 -6.58 21.33
N ASN A 62 -7.80 -7.30 21.90
CA ASN A 62 -7.90 -8.75 21.72
C ASN A 62 -8.47 -9.06 20.32
N PRO A 63 -7.78 -9.85 19.47
CA PRO A 63 -8.25 -10.16 18.11
C PRO A 63 -9.58 -10.93 18.09
N LEU A 64 -9.80 -11.86 19.01
CA LEU A 64 -11.05 -12.65 19.07
C LEU A 64 -12.25 -11.78 19.46
N SER A 65 -12.07 -10.86 20.40
CA SER A 65 -13.12 -9.89 20.76
C SER A 65 -13.31 -8.81 19.70
N ARG A 66 -12.26 -8.48 18.94
CA ARG A 66 -12.34 -7.55 17.79
C ARG A 66 -13.15 -8.17 16.65
N GLY A 67 -12.89 -9.44 16.33
CA GLY A 67 -13.50 -10.14 15.21
C GLY A 67 -12.76 -9.97 13.88
N PRO A 68 -13.03 -10.85 12.89
CA PRO A 68 -12.43 -10.78 11.56
C PRO A 68 -13.09 -9.72 10.68
N ILE A 69 -12.37 -9.30 9.64
CA ILE A 69 -12.96 -8.58 8.51
C ILE A 69 -13.49 -9.61 7.51
N THR A 70 -14.76 -9.48 7.17
CA THR A 70 -15.47 -10.42 6.29
C THR A 70 -16.23 -9.63 5.22
N PRO A 71 -15.67 -9.38 4.03
CA PRO A 71 -16.42 -8.87 2.90
C PRO A 71 -17.32 -9.97 2.29
N SER A 72 -18.36 -9.55 1.57
CA SER A 72 -19.27 -10.48 0.87
C SER A 72 -18.57 -11.14 -0.32
N ARG A 73 -18.68 -12.47 -0.47
CA ARG A 73 -18.10 -13.20 -1.62
C ARG A 73 -18.79 -14.53 -1.94
N TYR A 74 -19.14 -15.32 -0.92
CA TYR A 74 -19.69 -16.67 -1.06
C TYR A 74 -20.51 -17.09 0.18
N GLY A 75 -21.37 -18.10 0.02
CA GLY A 75 -22.10 -18.74 1.11
C GLY A 75 -23.06 -17.77 1.78
N ASN A 76 -22.99 -17.67 3.10
CA ASN A 76 -23.79 -16.71 3.87
C ASN A 76 -23.18 -15.29 3.88
N GLY A 77 -22.11 -15.05 3.11
CA GLY A 77 -21.36 -13.79 3.11
C GLY A 77 -22.23 -12.56 2.87
N MET A 78 -23.23 -12.63 1.99
CA MET A 78 -24.11 -11.48 1.72
C MET A 78 -24.88 -11.02 2.96
N TYR A 79 -25.23 -11.92 3.89
CA TYR A 79 -25.98 -11.57 5.09
C TYR A 79 -25.10 -11.44 6.34
N LYS A 80 -23.87 -11.94 6.27
CA LYS A 80 -22.92 -11.99 7.40
C LYS A 80 -21.71 -11.06 7.27
N HIS A 81 -21.53 -10.40 6.13
CA HIS A 81 -20.40 -9.52 5.92
C HIS A 81 -20.46 -8.29 6.84
N ASN A 82 -19.29 -7.88 7.30
CA ASN A 82 -19.08 -6.70 8.14
C ASN A 82 -18.15 -5.67 7.50
N ALA A 83 -17.84 -5.86 6.21
CA ALA A 83 -17.03 -4.96 5.41
C ALA A 83 -17.57 -4.87 3.98
N ILE A 84 -17.52 -3.67 3.42
CA ILE A 84 -17.92 -3.36 2.04
C ILE A 84 -16.73 -3.64 1.11
N GLY A 85 -16.98 -4.12 -0.11
CA GLY A 85 -15.94 -4.34 -1.12
C GLY A 85 -15.44 -5.78 -1.15
N ALA A 86 -14.16 -5.98 -1.49
CA ALA A 86 -13.58 -7.31 -1.64
C ALA A 86 -12.09 -7.34 -1.25
N HIS A 87 -11.61 -8.50 -0.82
CA HIS A 87 -10.17 -8.73 -0.60
C HIS A 87 -9.36 -8.64 -1.90
N ALA A 88 -8.05 -8.42 -1.78
CA ALA A 88 -7.07 -8.32 -2.86
C ALA A 88 -7.12 -7.02 -3.69
N GLY A 89 -7.81 -5.98 -3.21
CA GLY A 89 -7.86 -4.66 -3.86
C GLY A 89 -8.20 -4.76 -5.36
N PRO A 90 -7.40 -4.19 -6.28
CA PRO A 90 -7.68 -4.22 -7.71
C PRO A 90 -7.64 -5.64 -8.31
N TYR A 91 -6.99 -6.61 -7.64
CA TYR A 91 -6.95 -8.00 -8.08
C TYR A 91 -8.27 -8.75 -7.89
N SER A 92 -9.20 -8.21 -7.11
CA SER A 92 -10.57 -8.73 -6.98
C SER A 92 -11.30 -8.83 -8.33
N ILE A 93 -11.06 -7.87 -9.24
CA ILE A 93 -11.66 -7.85 -10.58
C ILE A 93 -11.12 -8.99 -11.44
N TYR A 94 -9.81 -9.24 -11.40
CA TYR A 94 -9.19 -10.38 -12.09
C TYR A 94 -9.67 -11.72 -11.54
N HIS A 95 -9.87 -11.81 -10.23
CA HIS A 95 -10.49 -12.98 -9.64
C HIS A 95 -11.94 -13.17 -10.15
N ALA A 96 -12.73 -12.09 -10.26
CA ALA A 96 -14.08 -12.18 -10.82
C ALA A 96 -14.06 -12.69 -12.27
N LEU A 97 -13.10 -12.24 -13.08
CA LEU A 97 -12.88 -12.76 -14.44
C LEU A 97 -12.49 -14.24 -14.44
N ALA A 98 -11.62 -14.68 -13.52
CA ALA A 98 -11.24 -16.09 -13.40
C ALA A 98 -12.44 -16.98 -13.02
N VAL A 99 -13.34 -16.50 -12.16
CA VAL A 99 -14.60 -17.18 -11.84
C VAL A 99 -15.54 -17.20 -13.03
N GLY A 100 -15.79 -16.06 -13.67
CA GLY A 100 -16.68 -15.94 -14.83
C GLY A 100 -16.23 -16.78 -16.03
N SER A 101 -14.92 -16.90 -16.24
CA SER A 101 -14.31 -17.77 -17.25
C SER A 101 -14.16 -19.23 -16.81
N LYS A 102 -14.66 -19.60 -15.63
CA LYS A 102 -14.61 -20.96 -15.04
C LYS A 102 -13.19 -21.51 -14.81
N GLN A 103 -12.16 -20.65 -14.83
CA GLN A 103 -10.78 -20.99 -14.45
C GLN A 103 -10.61 -21.16 -12.94
N LEU A 104 -11.51 -20.56 -12.16
CA LEU A 104 -11.59 -20.70 -10.72
C LEU A 104 -13.01 -21.05 -10.29
N LYS A 105 -13.15 -22.03 -9.40
CA LYS A 105 -14.47 -22.38 -8.83
C LYS A 105 -15.00 -21.23 -7.98
N LEU A 106 -16.29 -20.93 -8.09
CA LEU A 106 -16.96 -19.88 -7.31
C LEU A 106 -16.76 -20.04 -5.80
N ASN A 107 -16.77 -21.28 -5.30
CA ASN A 107 -16.60 -21.64 -3.90
C ASN A 107 -15.17 -22.13 -3.56
N HIS A 108 -14.17 -21.75 -4.35
CA HIS A 108 -12.78 -22.11 -4.05
C HIS A 108 -12.36 -21.51 -2.70
N LYS A 109 -11.93 -22.37 -1.78
CA LYS A 109 -11.31 -21.99 -0.51
C LYS A 109 -9.80 -22.11 -0.63
N ALA A 110 -9.09 -21.02 -0.36
CA ALA A 110 -7.63 -21.04 -0.29
C ALA A 110 -7.15 -21.98 0.82
N ASP A 111 -6.07 -22.71 0.57
CA ASP A 111 -5.35 -23.48 1.59
C ASP A 111 -4.19 -22.62 2.11
N TYR A 112 -4.25 -22.26 3.39
CA TYR A 112 -3.23 -21.45 4.06
C TYR A 112 -2.25 -22.29 4.90
N THR A 113 -2.27 -23.62 4.73
CA THR A 113 -1.30 -24.51 5.38
C THR A 113 0.12 -24.10 4.99
N ASN A 114 0.99 -23.91 6.00
CA ASN A 114 2.39 -23.46 5.83
C ASN A 114 2.58 -22.11 5.12
N ALA A 115 1.55 -21.27 5.10
CA ALA A 115 1.61 -19.91 4.55
C ALA A 115 1.79 -18.83 5.64
N GLN A 116 2.09 -19.21 6.89
CA GLN A 116 2.27 -18.28 8.01
C GLN A 116 3.47 -17.34 7.77
N PRO A 117 3.42 -16.09 8.28
CA PRO A 117 4.56 -15.19 8.30
C PRO A 117 5.84 -15.85 8.85
N PRO A 118 7.00 -15.76 8.17
CA PRO A 118 8.28 -16.26 8.69
C PRO A 118 8.92 -15.31 9.71
N VAL A 119 8.30 -14.17 9.95
CA VAL A 119 8.70 -13.17 10.94
C VAL A 119 7.45 -12.81 11.74
N ASP A 120 7.56 -12.93 13.05
CA ASP A 120 6.52 -12.51 13.98
C ASP A 120 6.69 -11.02 14.31
N PHE A 121 5.65 -10.23 14.06
CA PHE A 121 5.59 -8.84 14.46
C PHE A 121 4.71 -8.76 15.71
N PRO A 122 5.28 -8.41 16.87
CA PRO A 122 4.49 -8.35 18.09
C PRO A 122 3.43 -7.25 17.98
N GLN A 123 2.26 -7.54 18.54
CA GLN A 123 1.17 -6.58 18.62
C GLN A 123 1.64 -5.29 19.29
N GLN A 124 1.40 -4.17 18.62
CA GLN A 124 1.74 -2.85 19.11
C GLN A 124 0.53 -2.20 19.81
N PRO A 125 0.73 -1.33 20.81
CA PRO A 125 -0.36 -0.55 21.41
C PRO A 125 -1.23 0.19 20.38
N GLN A 126 -0.62 0.68 19.31
CA GLN A 126 -1.23 1.41 18.20
C GLN A 126 -2.18 0.58 17.35
N TRP A 127 -2.17 -0.76 17.46
CA TRP A 127 -3.15 -1.64 16.80
C TRP A 127 -4.54 -1.52 17.43
N SER A 128 -4.60 -0.97 18.64
CA SER A 128 -5.84 -0.74 19.38
C SER A 128 -6.29 0.71 19.27
N GLY A 129 -7.57 0.95 19.57
CA GLY A 129 -8.20 2.26 19.43
C GLY A 129 -8.65 2.56 18.00
N LEU A 130 -9.23 3.74 17.81
CA LEU A 130 -9.95 4.10 16.59
C LEU A 130 -9.20 5.08 15.68
N GLU A 131 -7.98 5.49 16.05
CA GLU A 131 -7.32 6.66 15.46
C GLU A 131 -6.00 6.37 14.76
N LYS A 132 -5.14 5.54 15.37
CA LYS A 132 -3.77 5.32 14.88
C LYS A 132 -3.73 4.49 13.60
N ILE A 133 -4.58 3.48 13.48
CA ILE A 133 -4.68 2.66 12.26
C ILE A 133 -6.14 2.65 11.80
N VAL A 134 -6.38 3.22 10.61
CA VAL A 134 -7.71 3.39 10.00
C VAL A 134 -7.74 3.00 8.53
N ALA A 135 -6.61 2.67 7.90
CA ALA A 135 -6.48 2.38 6.47
C ALA A 135 -5.79 1.03 6.17
N MET A 136 -5.54 0.21 7.19
CA MET A 136 -5.13 -1.19 7.07
C MET A 136 -5.68 -2.02 8.23
N ASP A 137 -5.67 -3.35 8.10
CA ASP A 137 -6.05 -4.27 9.18
C ASP A 137 -4.84 -4.72 10.00
N PRO A 138 -4.70 -4.34 11.27
CA PRO A 138 -3.55 -4.72 12.09
C PRO A 138 -3.39 -6.24 12.26
N PHE A 139 -4.50 -7.00 12.24
CA PHE A 139 -4.47 -8.46 12.38
C PHE A 139 -4.43 -9.19 11.03
N GLY A 140 -4.32 -8.44 9.92
CA GLY A 140 -4.46 -8.96 8.56
C GLY A 140 -3.43 -10.01 8.16
N HIS A 141 -2.28 -10.04 8.83
CA HIS A 141 -1.19 -11.00 8.59
C HIS A 141 -1.42 -12.36 9.26
N LEU A 142 -2.36 -12.44 10.20
CA LEU A 142 -2.69 -13.67 10.94
C LEU A 142 -4.17 -14.07 10.80
N ALA A 143 -4.99 -13.26 10.11
CA ALA A 143 -6.45 -13.41 10.07
C ALA A 143 -6.94 -14.83 9.72
N PRO A 144 -6.39 -15.55 8.71
CA PRO A 144 -6.87 -16.90 8.39
C PRO A 144 -6.70 -17.91 9.50
N TRP A 145 -5.65 -17.77 10.32
CA TRP A 145 -5.35 -18.69 11.42
C TRP A 145 -6.01 -18.28 12.72
N LEU A 146 -6.14 -16.97 12.98
CA LEU A 146 -6.82 -16.47 14.19
C LEU A 146 -8.32 -16.74 14.17
N PHE A 147 -8.92 -16.84 12.99
CA PHE A 147 -10.37 -16.88 12.82
C PHE A 147 -10.86 -18.10 12.04
N SER A 148 -10.07 -19.18 11.97
CA SER A 148 -10.46 -20.43 11.31
C SER A 148 -11.81 -20.95 11.82
N ASP A 149 -12.01 -20.95 13.14
CA ASP A 149 -13.24 -21.44 13.77
C ASP A 149 -14.46 -20.60 13.38
N VAL A 150 -14.27 -19.28 13.24
CA VAL A 150 -15.34 -18.37 12.79
C VAL A 150 -15.64 -18.63 11.31
N SER A 151 -14.61 -18.81 10.48
CA SER A 151 -14.77 -19.12 9.05
C SER A 151 -15.59 -20.41 8.86
N GLU A 152 -15.26 -21.46 9.61
CA GLU A 152 -15.93 -22.76 9.52
C GLU A 152 -17.37 -22.69 10.05
N LYS A 153 -17.56 -22.15 11.26
CA LYS A 153 -18.87 -22.09 11.93
C LYS A 153 -19.85 -21.20 11.17
N GLU A 154 -19.41 -20.04 10.71
CA GLU A 154 -20.29 -19.05 10.07
C GLU A 154 -20.47 -19.29 8.57
N GLY A 155 -19.63 -20.13 7.97
CA GLY A 155 -19.67 -20.44 6.54
C GLY A 155 -19.26 -19.25 5.68
N VAL A 156 -18.24 -18.50 6.13
CA VAL A 156 -17.69 -17.33 5.44
C VAL A 156 -16.21 -17.54 5.15
N GLU A 157 -15.68 -16.83 4.16
CA GLU A 157 -14.25 -16.86 3.87
C GLU A 157 -13.55 -15.72 4.61
N ILE A 158 -12.41 -16.03 5.24
CA ILE A 158 -11.53 -15.04 5.87
C ILE A 158 -10.18 -15.12 5.18
N ARG A 159 -9.74 -14.02 4.58
CA ARG A 159 -8.47 -13.92 3.84
C ARG A 159 -7.51 -12.97 4.55
N PRO A 160 -6.19 -13.18 4.39
CA PRO A 160 -5.23 -12.21 4.88
C PRO A 160 -5.32 -10.94 4.03
N THR A 161 -5.06 -9.81 4.67
CA THR A 161 -4.86 -8.50 4.01
C THR A 161 -3.41 -8.03 4.14
N ILE A 162 -2.58 -8.78 4.87
CA ILE A 162 -1.14 -8.59 4.94
C ILE A 162 -0.47 -9.94 4.72
N SER A 163 0.62 -9.97 3.96
CA SER A 163 1.47 -11.15 3.84
C SER A 163 2.92 -10.75 4.02
N ILE A 164 3.70 -11.61 4.68
CA ILE A 164 5.07 -11.33 5.10
C ILE A 164 5.96 -12.44 4.58
N THR A 165 7.11 -12.10 4.01
CA THR A 165 8.09 -13.09 3.57
C THR A 165 9.52 -12.53 3.63
N LYS A 166 10.52 -13.40 3.45
CA LYS A 166 11.92 -13.02 3.31
C LYS A 166 12.36 -13.22 1.87
N ALA A 167 13.24 -12.36 1.38
CA ALA A 167 13.76 -12.43 0.02
C ALA A 167 15.14 -11.78 -0.09
N ASN A 168 15.75 -11.89 -1.26
CA ASN A 168 16.89 -11.06 -1.66
C ASN A 168 16.40 -10.03 -2.67
N LEU A 169 16.69 -8.76 -2.42
CA LEU A 169 16.43 -7.66 -3.36
C LEU A 169 17.67 -7.45 -4.22
N GLN A 170 17.52 -7.60 -5.52
CA GLN A 170 18.58 -7.38 -6.51
C GLN A 170 18.22 -6.21 -7.41
N LEU A 171 19.10 -5.21 -7.48
CA LEU A 171 18.98 -4.05 -8.36
C LEU A 171 20.37 -3.74 -8.93
N THR A 172 20.43 -3.40 -10.23
CA THR A 172 21.69 -3.19 -10.94
C THR A 172 22.55 -2.11 -10.29
N GLU A 173 21.95 -1.04 -9.79
CA GLU A 173 22.66 0.07 -9.13
C GLU A 173 23.37 -0.34 -7.85
N LEU A 174 22.88 -1.37 -7.14
CA LEU A 174 23.51 -1.80 -5.87
C LEU A 174 24.90 -2.38 -6.11
N LYS A 175 25.12 -3.01 -7.27
CA LYS A 175 26.45 -3.48 -7.69
C LYS A 175 27.44 -2.33 -7.83
N GLU A 176 26.99 -1.20 -8.39
CA GLU A 176 27.82 0.00 -8.51
C GLU A 176 28.13 0.61 -7.15
N GLU A 177 27.16 0.61 -6.23
CA GLU A 177 27.35 1.12 -4.87
C GLU A 177 28.32 0.25 -4.06
N VAL A 178 28.34 -1.07 -4.28
CA VAL A 178 29.39 -1.96 -3.75
C VAL A 178 30.75 -1.62 -4.37
N ALA A 179 30.81 -1.44 -5.70
CA ALA A 179 32.06 -1.13 -6.40
C ALA A 179 32.66 0.23 -5.97
N LYS A 180 31.81 1.22 -5.66
CA LYS A 180 32.21 2.53 -5.10
C LYS A 180 32.60 2.45 -3.62
N GLY A 181 32.34 1.33 -2.93
CA GLY A 181 32.57 1.16 -1.50
C GLY A 181 31.51 1.81 -0.60
N ASN A 182 30.40 2.28 -1.19
CA ASN A 182 29.28 2.88 -0.46
C ASN A 182 28.46 1.81 0.29
N LEU A 183 28.39 0.59 -0.25
CA LEU A 183 27.75 -0.56 0.38
C LEU A 183 28.80 -1.65 0.61
N LYS A 184 28.92 -2.15 1.84
CA LYS A 184 29.90 -3.20 2.17
C LYS A 184 29.28 -4.58 1.95
N VAL A 185 30.04 -5.56 1.46
CA VAL A 185 29.56 -6.96 1.45
C VAL A 185 29.83 -7.55 2.84
N ASP A 186 28.78 -7.71 3.64
CA ASP A 186 28.86 -8.22 5.02
C ASP A 186 28.24 -9.63 5.19
N GLY A 187 27.54 -10.14 4.17
CA GLY A 187 26.87 -11.44 4.21
C GLY A 187 25.57 -11.46 5.02
N GLU A 188 25.22 -10.37 5.71
CA GLU A 188 24.04 -10.26 6.56
C GLU A 188 22.99 -9.32 5.98
N VAL A 189 23.38 -8.10 5.60
CA VAL A 189 22.52 -7.12 4.94
C VAL A 189 22.77 -7.15 3.44
N CYS A 190 24.03 -7.06 3.02
CA CYS A 190 24.47 -7.14 1.64
C CYS A 190 25.21 -8.45 1.40
N VAL A 191 24.58 -9.34 0.65
CA VAL A 191 24.89 -10.77 0.61
C VAL A 191 26.12 -11.08 -0.26
N ASN A 192 26.31 -10.32 -1.34
CA ASN A 192 27.34 -10.62 -2.32
C ASN A 192 27.82 -9.36 -3.07
N SER A 193 28.80 -9.54 -3.96
CA SER A 193 29.38 -8.47 -4.77
C SER A 193 28.45 -7.87 -5.82
N ASN A 194 27.27 -8.47 -6.08
CA ASN A 194 26.23 -7.84 -6.89
C ASN A 194 25.39 -6.82 -6.10
N GLY A 195 25.61 -6.70 -4.79
CA GLY A 195 24.83 -5.80 -3.94
C GLY A 195 23.46 -6.34 -3.56
N ASP A 196 23.21 -7.64 -3.71
CA ASP A 196 21.93 -8.25 -3.33
C ASP A 196 21.68 -8.02 -1.84
N LEU A 197 20.49 -7.54 -1.47
CA LEU A 197 20.14 -7.21 -0.09
C LEU A 197 19.21 -8.27 0.52
N HIS A 198 19.57 -8.81 1.68
CA HIS A 198 18.64 -9.59 2.49
C HIS A 198 17.54 -8.68 3.05
N ILE A 199 16.29 -9.04 2.78
CA ILE A 199 15.13 -8.24 3.18
C ILE A 199 14.03 -9.08 3.83
N THR A 200 13.32 -8.45 4.77
CA THR A 200 11.96 -8.85 5.12
C THR A 200 11.00 -7.96 4.35
N LYS A 201 10.04 -8.53 3.62
CA LYS A 201 9.04 -7.79 2.85
C LYS A 201 7.63 -8.08 3.31
N LEU A 202 6.81 -7.04 3.32
CA LEU A 202 5.38 -7.11 3.65
C LEU A 202 4.58 -6.60 2.47
N ALA A 203 3.55 -7.32 2.04
CA ALA A 203 2.52 -6.82 1.13
C ALA A 203 1.26 -6.50 1.94
N VAL A 204 0.64 -5.36 1.71
CA VAL A 204 -0.51 -4.88 2.50
C VAL A 204 -1.60 -4.37 1.57
N ASP A 205 -2.78 -4.97 1.67
CA ASP A 205 -4.01 -4.50 1.05
C ASP A 205 -4.68 -3.43 1.92
N PRO A 206 -5.31 -2.41 1.31
CA PRO A 206 -5.98 -1.34 2.04
C PRO A 206 -7.26 -1.86 2.71
N VAL A 207 -7.46 -1.48 3.97
CA VAL A 207 -8.69 -1.75 4.73
C VAL A 207 -9.06 -0.51 5.51
N TRP A 208 -10.14 0.15 5.11
CA TRP A 208 -10.53 1.45 5.64
C TRP A 208 -11.59 1.31 6.72
N TYR A 209 -11.30 1.83 7.91
CA TYR A 209 -12.29 2.15 8.92
C TYR A 209 -12.87 3.54 8.60
N LEU A 210 -14.06 3.56 8.00
CA LEU A 210 -14.69 4.75 7.43
C LEU A 210 -14.79 5.94 8.41
N PRO A 211 -15.18 5.76 9.70
CA PRO A 211 -15.19 6.88 10.65
C PRO A 211 -13.82 7.49 10.87
N GLY A 212 -12.77 6.65 10.99
CA GLY A 212 -11.40 7.09 11.18
C GLY A 212 -10.83 7.80 9.95
N VAL A 213 -11.11 7.26 8.75
CA VAL A 213 -10.76 7.89 7.48
C VAL A 213 -11.44 9.25 7.36
N ALA A 214 -12.76 9.33 7.58
CA ALA A 214 -13.51 10.60 7.50
C ALA A 214 -12.93 11.66 8.47
N LYS A 215 -12.61 11.26 9.70
CA LYS A 215 -11.96 12.12 10.70
C LYS A 215 -10.61 12.67 10.19
N ARG A 216 -9.78 11.85 9.56
CA ARG A 216 -8.48 12.29 8.99
C ARG A 216 -8.62 13.29 7.85
N PHE A 217 -9.74 13.24 7.14
CA PHE A 217 -10.06 14.19 6.08
C PHE A 217 -10.87 15.40 6.55
N GLY A 218 -11.21 15.49 7.85
CA GLY A 218 -12.00 16.58 8.39
C GLY A 218 -13.43 16.65 7.84
N ILE A 219 -13.98 15.51 7.40
CA ILE A 219 -15.33 15.40 6.84
C ILE A 219 -16.19 14.43 7.65
N SER A 220 -17.51 14.48 7.45
CA SER A 220 -18.41 13.50 8.06
C SER A 220 -18.29 12.13 7.38
N GLU A 221 -18.57 11.06 8.12
CA GLU A 221 -18.64 9.69 7.56
C GLU A 221 -19.66 9.62 6.41
N GLY A 222 -20.80 10.30 6.54
CA GLY A 222 -21.84 10.36 5.50
C GLY A 222 -21.35 11.05 4.23
N THR A 223 -20.61 12.15 4.36
CA THR A 223 -19.98 12.84 3.22
C THR A 223 -18.98 11.95 2.51
N LEU A 224 -18.11 11.26 3.26
CA LEU A 224 -17.13 10.32 2.70
C LEU A 224 -17.84 9.21 1.93
N ARG A 225 -18.83 8.55 2.53
CA ARG A 225 -19.60 7.47 1.90
C ARG A 225 -20.29 7.90 0.63
N ARG A 226 -20.96 9.06 0.67
CA ARG A 226 -21.67 9.61 -0.48
C ARG A 226 -20.71 9.95 -1.62
N ALA A 227 -19.59 10.60 -1.31
CA ALA A 227 -18.56 10.90 -2.30
C ALA A 227 -18.00 9.62 -2.94
N LEU A 228 -17.65 8.61 -2.13
CA LEU A 228 -17.19 7.31 -2.63
C LEU A 228 -18.25 6.64 -3.53
N PHE A 229 -19.53 6.68 -3.15
CA PHE A 229 -20.60 6.07 -3.92
C PHE A 229 -20.85 6.80 -5.25
N GLU A 230 -21.03 8.12 -5.22
CA GLU A 230 -21.36 8.93 -6.41
C GLU A 230 -20.20 8.98 -7.39
N ASP A 231 -18.97 9.17 -6.91
CA ASP A 231 -17.77 9.29 -7.77
C ASP A 231 -17.36 7.95 -8.41
N THR A 232 -17.72 6.83 -7.79
CA THR A 232 -17.54 5.49 -8.37
C THR A 232 -18.74 5.02 -9.18
N ASN A 233 -19.65 5.91 -9.58
CA ASN A 233 -20.85 5.58 -10.35
C ASN A 233 -21.69 4.45 -9.70
N GLY A 234 -21.79 4.47 -8.38
CA GLY A 234 -22.61 3.57 -7.60
C GLY A 234 -22.07 2.15 -7.39
N MET A 235 -20.76 1.92 -7.57
CA MET A 235 -20.14 0.59 -7.46
C MET A 235 -20.46 -0.17 -6.16
N TYR A 236 -20.64 0.53 -5.04
CA TYR A 236 -20.89 -0.08 -3.73
C TYR A 236 -22.14 0.51 -3.06
N PRO A 237 -23.35 0.00 -3.36
CA PRO A 237 -24.60 0.50 -2.78
C PRO A 237 -24.63 0.50 -1.24
N GLU A 238 -23.90 -0.43 -0.62
CA GLU A 238 -23.79 -0.59 0.84
C GLU A 238 -23.10 0.59 1.52
N LEU A 239 -22.37 1.43 0.78
CA LEU A 239 -21.91 2.73 1.30
C LEU A 239 -23.09 3.59 1.76
N ILE A 240 -24.26 3.44 1.14
CA ILE A 240 -25.49 4.16 1.43
C ILE A 240 -26.48 3.31 2.25
N THR A 241 -26.71 2.05 1.85
CA THR A 241 -27.77 1.20 2.43
C THR A 241 -27.38 0.50 3.73
N ARG A 242 -26.09 0.41 4.04
CA ARG A 242 -25.53 -0.27 5.24
C ARG A 242 -24.65 0.68 6.07
N PRO A 243 -25.22 1.72 6.69
CA PRO A 243 -24.48 2.61 7.58
C PRO A 243 -23.92 1.90 8.82
N ASP A 244 -24.43 0.71 9.16
CA ASP A 244 -23.92 -0.15 10.24
C ASP A 244 -22.54 -0.76 9.93
N ILE A 245 -22.21 -0.99 8.67
CA ILE A 245 -20.89 -1.51 8.26
C ILE A 245 -19.86 -0.39 8.23
N LYS A 246 -18.90 -0.39 9.15
CA LYS A 246 -17.90 0.68 9.28
C LYS A 246 -16.59 0.44 8.52
N VAL A 247 -16.46 -0.68 7.82
CA VAL A 247 -15.23 -1.07 7.13
C VAL A 247 -15.44 -1.16 5.63
N PHE A 248 -14.47 -0.67 4.86
CA PHE A 248 -14.46 -0.70 3.40
C PHE A 248 -13.10 -1.20 2.89
N LEU A 249 -13.12 -2.14 1.96
CA LEU A 249 -11.94 -2.62 1.24
C LEU A 249 -11.96 -2.00 -0.16
N PRO A 250 -11.36 -0.82 -0.35
CA PRO A 250 -11.35 -0.16 -1.64
C PRO A 250 -10.53 -0.98 -2.66
N PRO A 251 -10.97 -1.08 -3.93
CA PRO A 251 -10.27 -1.81 -4.97
C PRO A 251 -9.07 -1.02 -5.53
N ILE A 252 -8.25 -0.44 -4.66
CA ILE A 252 -7.10 0.41 -5.00
C ILE A 252 -5.77 -0.26 -4.67
N GLY A 253 -4.69 0.23 -5.27
CA GLY A 253 -3.34 -0.25 -4.99
C GLY A 253 -3.00 -0.19 -3.50
N GLY A 254 -2.44 -1.27 -2.98
CA GLY A 254 -1.91 -1.36 -1.62
C GLY A 254 -0.50 -0.77 -1.49
N LEU A 255 0.28 -1.34 -0.56
CA LEU A 255 1.69 -0.99 -0.37
C LEU A 255 2.56 -2.23 -0.16
N THR A 256 3.85 -2.06 -0.38
CA THR A 256 4.86 -3.05 -0.02
C THR A 256 5.91 -2.40 0.90
N VAL A 257 6.29 -3.08 1.97
CA VAL A 257 7.40 -2.68 2.85
C VAL A 257 8.60 -3.56 2.54
N TYR A 258 9.78 -2.97 2.54
CA TYR A 258 11.07 -3.64 2.44
C TYR A 258 11.91 -3.20 3.64
N ILE A 259 12.28 -4.16 4.49
CA ILE A 259 13.07 -3.92 5.70
C ILE A 259 14.44 -4.57 5.51
N MET A 260 15.49 -3.78 5.67
CA MET A 260 16.89 -4.19 5.69
C MET A 260 17.37 -4.25 7.15
N GLY A 261 18.09 -5.32 7.50
CA GLY A 261 18.46 -5.64 8.89
C GLY A 261 17.37 -6.38 9.67
N ASP A 262 17.50 -6.44 10.99
CA ASP A 262 16.52 -7.12 11.86
C ASP A 262 15.20 -6.32 11.93
N PRO A 263 14.06 -6.90 11.51
CA PRO A 263 12.75 -6.22 11.59
C PRO A 263 12.35 -5.77 13.00
N LYS A 264 12.88 -6.39 14.06
CA LYS A 264 12.61 -6.00 15.45
C LYS A 264 13.14 -4.60 15.76
N PHE A 265 14.25 -4.21 15.12
CA PHE A 265 14.89 -2.93 15.35
C PHE A 265 14.07 -1.75 14.81
N VAL A 266 13.12 -1.98 13.91
CA VAL A 266 12.22 -0.93 13.37
C VAL A 266 11.39 -0.27 14.49
N SER A 267 10.98 -1.04 15.49
CA SER A 267 10.21 -0.56 16.65
C SER A 267 11.05 -0.16 17.86
N ASP A 268 12.37 -0.45 17.84
CA ASP A 268 13.25 -0.25 18.98
C ASP A 268 13.78 1.20 19.02
N PRO A 269 13.40 2.01 20.01
CA PRO A 269 13.82 3.42 20.08
C PRO A 269 15.33 3.59 20.31
N SER A 270 16.03 2.56 20.83
CA SER A 270 17.48 2.56 21.03
C SER A 270 18.26 2.36 19.73
N LYS A 271 17.61 1.79 18.71
CA LYS A 271 18.18 1.58 17.39
C LYS A 271 17.91 2.79 16.50
N LYS A 272 18.77 2.95 15.50
CA LYS A 272 18.57 3.97 14.46
C LYS A 272 17.69 3.42 13.35
N LEU A 273 16.81 4.27 12.83
CA LEU A 273 15.94 3.96 11.70
C LEU A 273 16.12 4.96 10.55
N ALA A 274 16.47 4.43 9.38
CA ALA A 274 16.42 5.16 8.11
C ALA A 274 15.17 4.76 7.32
N LEU A 275 14.36 5.75 6.93
CA LEU A 275 13.07 5.54 6.29
C LEU A 275 12.99 6.25 4.93
N ARG A 276 12.58 5.50 3.91
CA ARG A 276 12.10 6.04 2.63
C ARG A 276 10.64 5.69 2.42
N VAL A 277 9.77 6.70 2.30
CA VAL A 277 8.39 6.51 1.81
C VAL A 277 8.33 6.92 0.34
N HIS A 278 8.06 5.97 -0.53
CA HIS A 278 8.04 6.10 -1.97
C HIS A 278 6.62 5.93 -2.51
N ASP A 279 6.20 6.81 -3.41
CA ASP A 279 4.96 6.62 -4.18
C ASP A 279 5.37 6.14 -5.57
N GLU A 280 4.67 5.12 -6.06
CA GLU A 280 4.90 4.46 -7.34
C GLU A 280 5.03 5.44 -8.51
N CYS A 281 6.03 5.18 -9.35
CA CYS A 281 6.23 5.84 -10.63
C CYS A 281 6.80 4.84 -11.63
N SER A 282 5.95 3.97 -12.18
CA SER A 282 6.31 2.85 -13.06
C SER A 282 7.32 3.23 -14.15
N GLY A 283 7.06 4.30 -14.90
CA GLY A 283 7.95 4.75 -15.98
C GLY A 283 9.39 5.08 -15.55
N SER A 284 9.60 5.54 -14.31
CA SER A 284 10.94 5.79 -13.78
C SER A 284 11.46 4.58 -13.01
N ASP A 285 10.67 4.08 -12.07
CA ASP A 285 11.06 3.01 -11.14
C ASP A 285 11.38 1.70 -11.87
N VAL A 286 10.69 1.37 -12.96
CA VAL A 286 10.89 0.14 -13.73
C VAL A 286 11.74 0.38 -14.98
N PHE A 287 11.44 1.45 -15.73
CA PHE A 287 12.00 1.67 -17.08
C PHE A 287 13.06 2.77 -17.15
N GLY A 288 13.40 3.43 -16.05
CA GLY A 288 14.50 4.40 -16.00
C GLY A 288 14.25 5.72 -16.70
N SER A 289 12.98 6.17 -16.82
CA SER A 289 12.66 7.50 -17.35
C SER A 289 13.37 8.61 -16.55
N ASP A 290 14.00 9.53 -17.30
CA ASP A 290 14.81 10.68 -16.85
C ASP A 290 14.00 11.97 -16.62
N ILE A 291 12.68 11.93 -16.85
CA ILE A 291 11.76 13.08 -16.74
C ILE A 291 11.46 13.41 -15.27
N CYS A 292 11.69 12.46 -14.34
CA CYS A 292 11.43 12.66 -12.92
C CYS A 292 12.50 12.03 -12.03
N THR A 293 12.53 12.45 -10.78
CA THR A 293 13.52 12.02 -9.77
C THR A 293 13.15 10.72 -9.04
N CYS A 294 12.09 10.02 -9.45
CA CYS A 294 11.52 8.91 -8.69
C CYS A 294 12.52 7.75 -8.50
N ARG A 295 13.08 7.19 -9.58
CA ARG A 295 14.06 6.09 -9.48
C ARG A 295 15.35 6.50 -8.75
N PRO A 296 16.03 7.62 -9.09
CA PRO A 296 17.22 8.04 -8.35
C PRO A 296 16.98 8.15 -6.84
N TYR A 297 15.81 8.67 -6.44
CA TYR A 297 15.49 8.83 -5.03
C TYR A 297 15.05 7.50 -4.36
N LEU A 298 14.47 6.57 -5.11
CA LEU A 298 14.22 5.20 -4.65
C LEU A 298 15.53 4.47 -4.37
N ILE A 299 16.49 4.52 -5.31
CA ILE A 299 17.81 3.89 -5.16
C ILE A 299 18.57 4.52 -3.99
N PHE A 300 18.62 5.85 -3.89
CA PHE A 300 19.18 6.53 -2.73
C PHE A 300 18.53 6.06 -1.41
N GLY A 301 17.20 5.95 -1.41
CA GLY A 301 16.41 5.42 -0.31
C GLY A 301 16.85 4.03 0.15
N ILE A 302 17.00 3.11 -0.81
CA ILE A 302 17.41 1.71 -0.57
C ILE A 302 18.84 1.64 -0.05
N VAL A 303 19.76 2.40 -0.64
CA VAL A 303 21.19 2.40 -0.25
C VAL A 303 21.37 2.94 1.16
N GLU A 304 20.73 4.06 1.49
CA GLU A 304 20.83 4.65 2.84
C GLU A 304 20.13 3.77 3.89
N ALA A 305 19.01 3.12 3.54
CA ALA A 305 18.38 2.12 4.38
C ALA A 305 19.32 0.93 4.66
N ALA A 306 19.96 0.39 3.62
CA ALA A 306 20.93 -0.69 3.77
C ALA A 306 22.12 -0.26 4.66
N LYS A 307 22.71 0.91 4.42
CA LYS A 307 23.80 1.44 5.26
C LYS A 307 23.41 1.57 6.74
N GLU A 308 22.20 2.06 7.04
CA GLU A 308 21.73 2.14 8.43
C GLU A 308 21.64 0.76 9.08
N ALA A 309 21.17 -0.24 8.33
CA ALA A 309 21.17 -1.63 8.79
C ALA A 309 22.59 -2.17 9.05
N GLN A 310 23.55 -1.89 8.16
CA GLN A 310 24.97 -2.28 8.35
C GLN A 310 25.61 -1.62 9.57
N ASN A 311 25.15 -0.42 9.94
CA ASN A 311 25.62 0.31 11.12
C ASN A 311 24.96 -0.14 12.42
N GLY A 312 24.23 -1.27 12.41
CA GLY A 312 23.59 -1.86 13.59
C GLY A 312 22.21 -1.29 13.94
N GLY A 313 21.62 -0.50 13.03
CA GLY A 313 20.24 -0.03 13.06
C GLY A 313 19.32 -0.85 12.15
N SER A 314 18.31 -0.21 11.57
CA SER A 314 17.43 -0.81 10.56
C SER A 314 17.11 0.18 9.45
N GLY A 315 16.98 -0.34 8.23
CA GLY A 315 16.55 0.41 7.07
C GLY A 315 15.17 -0.02 6.61
N MET A 316 14.35 0.94 6.18
CA MET A 316 13.01 0.64 5.67
C MET A 316 12.66 1.48 4.45
N VAL A 317 12.14 0.80 3.43
CA VAL A 317 11.53 1.42 2.25
C VAL A 317 10.07 0.98 2.17
N ILE A 318 9.16 1.94 2.11
CA ILE A 318 7.72 1.69 1.94
C ILE A 318 7.32 2.19 0.56
N TYR A 319 6.83 1.29 -0.28
CA TYR A 319 6.42 1.55 -1.65
C TYR A 319 4.90 1.54 -1.75
N PHE A 320 4.30 2.72 -1.90
CA PHE A 320 2.85 2.91 -2.08
C PHE A 320 2.48 2.86 -3.56
N ARG A 321 1.45 2.09 -3.91
CA ARG A 321 0.96 1.99 -5.29
C ARG A 321 0.02 3.15 -5.65
N LYS A 322 0.59 4.35 -5.70
CA LYS A 322 -0.09 5.64 -5.92
C LYS A 322 0.49 6.39 -7.13
N GLU A 323 0.43 5.75 -8.29
CA GLU A 323 0.93 6.31 -9.56
C GLU A 323 0.36 7.70 -9.87
N GLY A 324 1.20 8.57 -10.42
CA GLY A 324 0.78 9.89 -10.92
C GLY A 324 0.18 10.79 -9.84
N ARG A 325 0.63 10.70 -8.59
CA ARG A 325 0.00 11.36 -7.43
C ARG A 325 -1.44 10.93 -7.17
N ALA A 326 -1.69 9.63 -7.37
CA ALA A 326 -3.02 9.02 -7.35
C ALA A 326 -3.99 9.56 -8.42
N LEU A 327 -3.48 10.20 -9.49
CA LEU A 327 -4.27 10.58 -10.68
C LEU A 327 -4.23 9.50 -11.78
N GLY A 328 -3.34 8.51 -11.64
CA GLY A 328 -3.12 7.47 -12.64
C GLY A 328 -2.17 7.88 -13.77
N GLU A 329 -1.72 6.87 -14.51
CA GLU A 329 -0.69 7.01 -15.54
C GLU A 329 -1.16 7.78 -16.79
N VAL A 330 -2.43 7.58 -17.19
CA VAL A 330 -3.01 8.29 -18.35
C VAL A 330 -2.98 9.80 -18.13
N THR A 331 -3.50 10.26 -16.98
CA THR A 331 -3.52 11.68 -16.60
C THR A 331 -2.11 12.26 -16.53
N LYS A 332 -1.17 11.50 -15.94
CA LYS A 332 0.25 11.89 -15.89
C LYS A 332 0.82 12.13 -17.29
N TYR A 333 0.54 11.25 -18.26
CA TYR A 333 1.04 11.42 -19.64
C TYR A 333 0.36 12.57 -20.37
N LEU A 334 -0.93 12.83 -20.13
CA LEU A 334 -1.59 14.04 -20.63
C LEU A 334 -0.92 15.31 -20.11
N VAL A 335 -0.56 15.35 -18.82
CA VAL A 335 0.16 16.47 -18.20
C VAL A 335 1.56 16.64 -18.82
N TYR A 336 2.31 15.55 -19.03
CA TYR A 336 3.62 15.62 -19.69
C TYR A 336 3.50 16.17 -21.11
N ASN A 337 2.51 15.69 -21.87
CA ASN A 337 2.27 16.16 -23.23
C ASN A 337 1.87 17.64 -23.26
N ALA A 338 1.05 18.11 -22.32
CA ALA A 338 0.65 19.51 -22.21
C ALA A 338 1.83 20.41 -21.84
N ARG A 339 2.69 19.97 -20.91
CA ARG A 339 3.91 20.69 -20.51
C ARG A 339 4.87 20.87 -21.70
N LYS A 340 5.18 19.78 -22.42
CA LYS A 340 6.10 19.84 -23.57
C LYS A 340 5.60 20.74 -24.71
N ARG A 341 4.29 20.82 -24.93
CA ARG A 341 3.69 21.72 -25.94
C ARG A 341 3.64 23.18 -25.50
N GLY A 342 3.51 23.43 -24.20
CA GLY A 342 3.37 24.78 -23.62
C GLY A 342 4.68 25.46 -23.23
N GLY A 343 5.82 24.79 -23.40
CA GLY A 343 7.10 25.19 -22.81
C GLY A 343 7.23 24.56 -21.43
N ASP A 344 8.09 23.53 -21.31
CA ASP A 344 8.24 22.76 -20.08
C ASP A 344 9.07 23.52 -19.04
N THR A 345 8.47 24.52 -18.39
CA THR A 345 9.13 25.33 -17.37
C THR A 345 8.74 24.92 -15.96
N ALA A 346 9.63 25.13 -14.99
CA ALA A 346 9.33 24.82 -13.58
C ALA A 346 8.17 25.66 -13.04
N ALA A 347 8.02 26.91 -13.52
CA ALA A 347 6.95 27.82 -13.11
C ALA A 347 5.55 27.30 -13.47
N GLU A 348 5.38 26.63 -14.61
CA GLU A 348 4.07 26.11 -15.06
C GLU A 348 3.75 24.69 -14.57
N TYR A 349 4.70 24.02 -13.90
CA TYR A 349 4.63 22.59 -13.58
C TYR A 349 3.29 22.18 -12.92
N PHE A 350 2.88 22.88 -11.86
CA PHE A 350 1.64 22.55 -11.15
C PHE A 350 0.40 23.03 -11.89
N HIS A 351 0.47 24.17 -12.56
CA HIS A 351 -0.65 24.74 -13.30
C HIS A 351 -1.18 23.78 -14.36
N ARG A 352 -0.28 23.13 -15.11
CA ARG A 352 -0.69 22.12 -16.11
C ARG A 352 -1.37 20.91 -15.50
N THR A 353 -0.97 20.52 -14.30
CA THR A 353 -1.65 19.44 -13.56
C THR A 353 -3.06 19.87 -13.16
N GLU A 354 -3.22 21.08 -12.61
CA GLU A 354 -4.53 21.63 -12.23
C GLU A 354 -5.47 21.77 -13.43
N CYS A 355 -4.98 22.24 -14.58
CA CYS A 355 -5.81 22.38 -15.77
C CYS A 355 -6.38 21.05 -16.27
N ILE A 356 -5.68 19.93 -16.07
CA ILE A 356 -6.10 18.61 -16.56
C ILE A 356 -6.85 17.82 -15.49
N ALA A 357 -6.35 17.84 -14.26
CA ALA A 357 -6.84 17.01 -13.15
C ALA A 357 -7.75 17.77 -12.17
N GLY A 358 -7.87 19.09 -12.27
CA GLY A 358 -8.60 19.95 -11.33
C GLY A 358 -7.89 20.18 -9.99
N VAL A 359 -6.82 19.42 -9.70
CA VAL A 359 -6.06 19.47 -8.44
C VAL A 359 -4.57 19.19 -8.68
N LYS A 360 -3.71 19.63 -7.75
CA LYS A 360 -2.24 19.39 -7.82
C LYS A 360 -1.81 17.99 -7.35
N ASP A 361 -2.58 17.37 -6.46
CA ASP A 361 -2.22 16.13 -5.77
C ASP A 361 -3.46 15.43 -5.16
N MET A 362 -3.59 14.12 -5.34
CA MET A 362 -4.67 13.29 -4.75
C MET A 362 -4.12 12.12 -3.89
N ARG A 363 -2.84 12.14 -3.52
CA ARG A 363 -2.22 11.01 -2.79
C ARG A 363 -2.74 10.87 -1.37
N PHE A 364 -3.27 11.96 -0.80
CA PHE A 364 -3.79 12.03 0.56
C PHE A 364 -2.89 11.31 1.58
N GLN A 365 -1.74 11.93 1.88
CA GLN A 365 -0.69 11.32 2.71
C GLN A 365 -1.12 11.05 4.17
N ALA A 366 -2.25 11.59 4.62
CA ALA A 366 -2.79 11.37 5.96
C ALA A 366 -3.03 9.90 6.32
N LEU A 367 -3.20 9.00 5.33
CA LEU A 367 -3.36 7.55 5.57
C LEU A 367 -2.04 6.78 5.62
N MET A 368 -0.95 7.37 5.12
CA MET A 368 0.35 6.72 4.99
C MET A 368 1.00 6.25 6.31
N PRO A 369 0.85 6.95 7.46
CA PRO A 369 1.51 6.55 8.70
C PRO A 369 1.03 5.23 9.33
N ASP A 370 -0.09 4.67 8.87
CA ASP A 370 -0.69 3.48 9.50
C ASP A 370 0.24 2.27 9.53
N ILE A 371 0.99 2.07 8.44
CA ILE A 371 1.97 0.99 8.36
C ILE A 371 3.15 1.22 9.32
N LEU A 372 3.51 2.48 9.60
CA LEU A 372 4.52 2.81 10.59
C LEU A 372 4.03 2.47 12.00
N HIS A 373 2.75 2.75 12.30
CA HIS A 373 2.12 2.35 13.55
C HIS A 373 1.95 0.84 13.69
N PHE A 374 1.62 0.14 12.60
CA PHE A 374 1.60 -1.32 12.57
C PHE A 374 2.97 -1.89 12.97
N LEU A 375 4.04 -1.32 12.43
CA LEU A 375 5.43 -1.70 12.73
C LEU A 375 5.96 -1.15 14.07
N GLY A 376 5.15 -0.43 14.85
CA GLY A 376 5.55 0.09 16.17
C GLY A 376 6.52 1.28 16.13
N VAL A 377 6.68 1.93 14.98
CA VAL A 377 7.59 3.07 14.82
C VAL A 377 7.10 4.25 15.65
N THR A 378 7.98 4.78 16.50
CA THR A 378 7.74 5.99 17.31
C THR A 378 8.72 7.12 16.97
N LYS A 379 9.84 6.78 16.34
CA LYS A 379 10.93 7.69 15.98
C LYS A 379 11.59 7.23 14.69
N ILE A 380 11.87 8.18 13.80
CA ILE A 380 12.68 8.01 12.59
C ILE A 380 13.92 8.89 12.75
N ASP A 381 15.11 8.29 12.74
CA ASP A 381 16.35 9.07 12.86
C ASP A 381 16.66 9.78 11.54
N ARG A 382 16.48 9.11 10.40
CA ARG A 382 16.73 9.68 9.07
C ARG A 382 15.57 9.42 8.12
N MET A 383 14.83 10.47 7.76
CA MET A 383 13.77 10.39 6.75
C MET A 383 14.30 10.89 5.39
N LEU A 384 14.37 9.99 4.41
CA LEU A 384 14.89 10.24 3.07
C LEU A 384 13.78 10.84 2.19
N SER A 385 13.40 12.08 2.49
CA SER A 385 12.32 12.79 1.81
C SER A 385 12.41 14.31 1.89
N MET A 386 12.13 14.97 0.76
CA MET A 386 11.91 16.42 0.66
C MET A 386 10.43 16.82 0.82
N SER A 387 9.50 15.86 0.83
CA SER A 387 8.07 16.17 0.83
C SER A 387 7.57 16.59 2.20
N ASN A 388 7.07 17.83 2.34
CA ASN A 388 6.41 18.27 3.58
C ASN A 388 5.13 17.46 3.83
N MET A 389 4.32 17.19 2.80
CA MET A 389 3.11 16.36 2.96
C MET A 389 3.38 14.99 3.60
N LYS A 390 4.53 14.37 3.33
CA LYS A 390 4.92 13.10 3.97
C LYS A 390 5.44 13.32 5.38
N TYR A 391 6.24 14.36 5.59
CA TYR A 391 6.77 14.71 6.90
C TYR A 391 5.64 15.06 7.88
N ASP A 392 4.77 16.01 7.50
CA ASP A 392 3.66 16.52 8.29
C ASP A 392 2.72 15.36 8.67
N ALA A 393 2.34 14.52 7.70
CA ALA A 393 1.48 13.36 7.96
C ALA A 393 2.07 12.41 9.03
N ILE A 394 3.38 12.19 9.04
CA ILE A 394 4.05 11.32 10.02
C ILE A 394 4.12 11.99 11.40
N VAL A 395 4.55 13.26 11.45
CA VAL A 395 4.69 14.00 12.71
C VAL A 395 3.34 14.25 13.37
N ASP A 396 2.31 14.59 12.60
CA ASP A 396 0.94 14.80 13.09
C ASP A 396 0.33 13.52 13.69
N GLN A 397 0.84 12.34 13.29
CA GLN A 397 0.48 11.06 13.88
C GLN A 397 1.33 10.67 15.10
N GLY A 398 2.21 11.57 15.55
CA GLY A 398 3.00 11.45 16.78
C GLY A 398 4.29 10.66 16.61
N ILE A 399 4.80 10.50 15.38
CA ILE A 399 6.09 9.88 15.11
C ILE A 399 7.14 10.97 14.94
N THR A 400 8.17 10.96 15.78
CA THR A 400 9.22 11.99 15.72
C THR A 400 10.19 11.73 14.56
N ILE A 401 10.53 12.75 13.78
CA ILE A 401 11.57 12.67 12.75
C ILE A 401 12.74 13.57 13.17
N LYS A 402 13.94 13.00 13.32
CA LYS A 402 15.13 13.75 13.75
C LYS A 402 15.82 14.49 12.61
N GLU A 403 15.98 13.83 11.46
CA GLU A 403 16.67 14.37 10.31
C GLU A 403 15.84 14.14 9.04
N ARG A 404 15.73 15.18 8.20
CA ARG A 404 15.21 15.08 6.84
C ARG A 404 16.38 15.13 5.88
N VAL A 405 16.49 14.12 5.02
CA VAL A 405 17.61 13.95 4.10
C VAL A 405 17.11 14.15 2.66
N PRO A 406 17.52 15.24 1.97
CA PRO A 406 17.18 15.46 0.57
C PRO A 406 17.91 14.45 -0.33
N ILE A 407 17.47 14.32 -1.59
CA ILE A 407 18.25 13.58 -2.58
C ILE A 407 19.56 14.36 -2.86
N PRO A 408 20.71 13.69 -3.04
CA PRO A 408 21.94 14.35 -3.46
C PRO A 408 21.79 15.02 -4.83
N ASP A 409 22.41 16.19 -5.00
CA ASP A 409 22.24 17.03 -6.19
C ASP A 409 22.78 16.36 -7.46
N GLU A 410 23.85 15.57 -7.32
CA GLU A 410 24.47 14.76 -8.36
C GLU A 410 23.59 13.60 -8.85
N MET A 411 22.58 13.20 -8.07
CA MET A 411 21.63 12.15 -8.45
C MET A 411 20.39 12.69 -9.16
N ILE A 412 20.25 14.02 -9.32
CA ILE A 412 19.12 14.63 -9.99
C ILE A 412 19.40 14.70 -11.50
N PRO A 413 18.63 13.99 -12.36
CA PRO A 413 18.79 14.08 -13.80
C PRO A 413 18.53 15.52 -14.29
N PRO A 414 19.23 16.00 -15.34
CA PRO A 414 19.07 17.37 -15.84
C PRO A 414 17.61 17.74 -16.15
N ASP A 415 16.90 16.88 -16.87
CA ASP A 415 15.49 17.08 -17.24
C ASP A 415 14.54 17.12 -16.04
N SER A 416 14.90 16.39 -14.98
CA SER A 416 14.11 16.34 -13.75
C SER A 416 14.24 17.61 -12.91
N ARG A 417 15.13 18.57 -13.27
CA ARG A 417 15.25 19.85 -12.57
C ARG A 417 13.96 20.67 -12.64
N VAL A 418 13.24 20.62 -13.76
CA VAL A 418 11.91 21.23 -13.90
C VAL A 418 10.96 20.78 -12.80
N GLU A 419 10.97 19.48 -12.48
CA GLU A 419 10.14 18.93 -11.41
C GLU A 419 10.64 19.34 -10.02
N ILE A 420 11.93 19.13 -9.74
CA ILE A 420 12.45 19.29 -8.38
C ILE A 420 12.42 20.76 -7.95
N ASP A 421 12.77 21.68 -8.84
CA ASP A 421 12.84 23.10 -8.54
C ASP A 421 11.44 23.68 -8.36
N ALA A 422 10.47 23.23 -9.18
CA ALA A 422 9.05 23.54 -8.99
C ALA A 422 8.54 23.06 -7.63
N LYS A 423 8.90 21.84 -7.21
CA LYS A 423 8.51 21.28 -5.92
C LYS A 423 9.13 22.04 -4.75
N ILE A 424 10.42 22.39 -4.83
CA ILE A 424 11.11 23.21 -3.81
C ILE A 424 10.43 24.57 -3.68
N ALA A 425 10.13 25.23 -4.80
CA ALA A 425 9.42 26.51 -4.80
C ALA A 425 8.00 26.41 -4.23
N ALA A 426 7.33 25.25 -4.40
CA ALA A 426 6.03 24.96 -3.77
C ALA A 426 6.14 24.51 -2.30
N GLY A 427 7.34 24.61 -1.70
CA GLY A 427 7.57 24.39 -0.28
C GLY A 427 8.24 23.07 0.09
N TYR A 428 8.68 22.24 -0.86
CA TYR A 428 9.45 21.04 -0.51
C TYR A 428 10.73 21.43 0.24
N PHE A 429 11.08 20.64 1.26
CA PHE A 429 12.28 20.84 2.05
C PHE A 429 13.54 20.70 1.20
N THR A 430 14.45 21.65 1.35
CA THR A 430 15.77 21.65 0.76
C THR A 430 16.75 22.26 1.75
N THR A 431 18.01 21.83 1.69
CA THR A 431 19.13 22.49 2.36
C THR A 431 19.81 23.51 1.44
N GLY A 432 19.42 23.55 0.15
CA GLY A 432 19.98 24.42 -0.87
C GLY A 432 19.14 25.68 -1.11
N LYS A 433 19.40 26.33 -2.25
CA LYS A 433 18.72 27.57 -2.67
C LYS A 433 17.26 27.30 -3.07
N VAL A 434 16.35 28.16 -2.62
CA VAL A 434 14.99 28.26 -3.16
C VAL A 434 14.99 29.32 -4.28
N MET A 435 14.66 28.91 -5.50
CA MET A 435 14.64 29.81 -6.66
C MET A 435 13.45 30.78 -6.62
N THR A 436 13.65 31.98 -7.15
CA THR A 436 12.55 32.94 -7.36
C THR A 436 11.68 32.56 -8.57
N GLN A 437 10.49 33.15 -8.69
CA GLN A 437 9.60 32.87 -9.83
C GLN A 437 10.23 33.22 -11.19
N ASP A 438 11.08 34.25 -11.25
CA ASP A 438 11.77 34.60 -12.50
C ASP A 438 12.92 33.63 -12.81
N GLU A 439 13.59 33.10 -11.79
CA GLU A 439 14.60 32.04 -11.97
C GLU A 439 13.97 30.73 -12.46
N LEU A 440 12.79 30.36 -11.96
CA LEU A 440 12.06 29.16 -12.38
C LEU A 440 11.62 29.17 -13.85
N LYS A 441 11.40 30.35 -14.44
CA LYS A 441 11.08 30.48 -15.88
C LYS A 441 12.26 30.07 -16.77
N ASN A 442 13.48 30.17 -16.24
CA ASN A 442 14.71 29.80 -16.95
C ASN A 442 15.06 28.32 -16.80
N VAL A 443 14.43 27.60 -15.86
CA VAL A 443 14.56 26.15 -15.74
C VAL A 443 13.62 25.49 -16.75
N GLN A 444 14.20 24.94 -17.83
CA GLN A 444 13.46 24.36 -18.95
C GLN A 444 13.83 22.90 -19.15
N GLY A 445 12.82 22.08 -19.42
CA GLY A 445 12.98 20.69 -19.83
C GLY A 445 13.18 20.58 -21.35
N ARG A 446 13.34 19.35 -21.84
CA ARG A 446 13.38 19.08 -23.28
C ARG A 446 12.14 19.60 -24.01
N THR A 447 12.36 20.06 -25.23
CA THR A 447 11.32 20.49 -26.16
C THR A 447 10.51 19.29 -26.68
N TRP A 448 9.44 19.57 -27.41
CA TRP A 448 8.56 18.56 -27.99
C TRP A 448 9.28 17.65 -29.01
N GLU A 449 10.23 18.19 -29.76
CA GLU A 449 11.11 17.45 -30.66
C GLU A 449 12.30 16.91 -29.85
N ILE A 450 12.44 15.58 -29.78
CA ILE A 450 13.45 14.87 -28.97
C ILE A 450 14.84 15.02 -29.57
#